data_AF-J9FJI2-F1
#
_entry.id   AF-J9FJI2-F1
#
_cell.length_a   1.000
_cell.length_b   1.000
_cell.length_c   1.000
_cell.angle_alpha   90.00
_cell.angle_beta   90.00
_cell.angle_gamma   90.00
#
_symmetry.space_group_name_H-M   'P 1'
#
loop_
_entity.id
_entity.type
_entity.pdbx_description
1 polymer ?
#
loop_
_entity_poly.entity_id
_entity_poly.type
_entity_poly.pdbx_seq_one_letter_code
_entity_poly.pdbx_strand_id
1 'polypeptide(L)'
;MHASPRGSTLTDLKATERQAENAIGSVTILTDGEENSSKRYTTEKVARMIEELKEIGWNFNFIGANIDVVKTAQRYCIDNTLEFQQDDAGTVEMFVRERNSRMRYYDRMNEVQECCMETPLMCDVDRQAMLRKASDHYFDDELKNEDLRDENLNIEL
;
A
#
# COMPACT_ATOMS: atom_id res chain seq x y z
N MET A 1 4.21 28.69 -9.25
CA MET A 1 4.83 27.44 -9.74
C MET A 1 3.84 26.32 -9.48
N HIS A 2 3.20 25.81 -10.53
CA HIS A 2 2.22 24.74 -10.44
C HIS A 2 2.94 23.40 -10.41
N ALA A 3 2.86 22.67 -9.30
CA ALA A 3 3.24 21.27 -9.27
C ALA A 3 2.14 20.45 -9.96
N SER A 4 2.44 19.85 -11.11
CA SER A 4 1.59 18.81 -11.69
C SER A 4 1.68 17.54 -10.83
N PRO A 5 0.56 16.92 -10.44
CA PRO A 5 0.57 15.60 -9.80
C PRO A 5 0.81 14.55 -10.88
N ARG A 6 2.06 14.38 -11.31
CA ARG A 6 2.41 13.26 -12.19
C ARG A 6 2.48 12.00 -11.34
N GLY A 7 1.48 11.13 -11.47
CA GLY A 7 1.59 9.75 -11.02
C GLY A 7 2.84 9.12 -11.63
N SER A 8 3.71 8.57 -10.78
CA SER A 8 4.90 7.84 -11.20
C SER A 8 4.50 6.44 -11.67
N THR A 9 5.13 5.94 -12.74
CA THR A 9 4.90 4.57 -13.19
C THR A 9 5.70 3.58 -12.35
N LEU A 10 5.27 2.31 -12.28
CA LEU A 10 6.00 1.27 -11.54
C LEU A 10 7.47 1.11 -12.01
N THR A 11 7.75 1.45 -13.27
CA THR A 11 9.11 1.47 -13.81
C THR A 11 9.94 2.64 -13.24
N ASP A 12 9.34 3.80 -13.02
CA ASP A 12 10.00 4.97 -12.42
C ASP A 12 10.32 4.71 -10.95
N LEU A 13 9.41 4.00 -10.25
CA LEU A 13 9.62 3.54 -8.87
C LEU A 13 10.80 2.57 -8.79
N LYS A 14 10.86 1.57 -9.68
CA LYS A 14 11.97 0.62 -9.76
C LYS A 14 13.30 1.27 -10.15
N ALA A 15 13.27 2.33 -10.95
CA ALA A 15 14.48 3.09 -11.30
C ALA A 15 14.99 3.96 -10.14
N THR A 16 14.09 4.42 -9.27
CA THR A 16 14.41 5.20 -8.07
C THR A 16 14.99 4.31 -6.96
N GLU A 17 14.47 3.08 -6.81
CA GLU A 17 14.99 2.06 -5.88
C GLU A 17 16.48 1.77 -6.10
N ARG A 18 16.91 1.64 -7.36
CA ARG A 18 18.32 1.41 -7.73
C ARG A 18 19.32 2.46 -7.23
N GLN A 19 18.85 3.62 -6.76
CA GLN A 19 19.71 4.73 -6.31
C GLN A 19 19.86 4.81 -4.78
N ALA A 20 19.12 4.01 -4.01
CA ALA A 20 19.19 4.03 -2.55
C ALA A 20 19.19 2.60 -2.00
N GLU A 21 20.34 2.16 -1.48
CA GLU A 21 20.45 0.89 -0.75
C GLU A 21 19.40 0.86 0.36
N ASN A 22 18.54 -0.16 0.36
CA ASN A 22 17.45 -0.39 1.32
C ASN A 22 16.22 0.55 1.22
N ALA A 23 15.99 1.20 0.07
CA ALA A 23 14.77 1.98 -0.13
C ALA A 23 13.51 1.08 -0.10
N ILE A 24 12.62 1.37 0.85
CA ILE A 24 11.32 0.71 0.97
C ILE A 24 10.23 1.73 0.68
N GLY A 25 9.27 1.34 -0.16
CA GLY A 25 8.15 2.17 -0.57
C GLY A 25 6.80 1.48 -0.34
N SER A 26 5.74 2.29 -0.32
CA SER A 26 4.35 1.83 -0.34
C SER A 26 3.67 2.36 -1.60
N VAL A 27 3.04 1.46 -2.36
CA VAL A 27 2.35 1.77 -3.61
C VAL A 27 0.87 1.42 -3.45
N THR A 28 0.00 2.40 -3.66
CA THR A 28 -1.45 2.19 -3.66
C THR A 28 -2.00 2.43 -5.07
N ILE A 29 -2.68 1.43 -5.62
CA ILE A 29 -3.41 1.51 -6.89
C ILE A 29 -4.87 1.78 -6.55
N LEU A 30 -5.41 2.92 -6.99
CA LEU A 30 -6.83 3.27 -6.85
C LEU A 30 -7.47 3.30 -8.24
N THR A 31 -8.53 2.53 -8.46
CA THR A 31 -9.21 2.41 -9.75
C THR A 31 -10.73 2.30 -9.58
N ASP A 32 -11.48 2.71 -10.60
CA ASP A 32 -12.93 2.57 -10.69
C ASP A 32 -13.37 1.36 -11.54
N GLY A 33 -12.42 0.54 -12.01
CA GLY A 33 -12.71 -0.70 -12.73
C GLY A 33 -12.60 -0.63 -14.26
N GLU A 34 -12.33 0.54 -14.84
CA GLU A 34 -12.08 0.70 -16.27
C GLU A 34 -10.62 0.35 -16.62
N GLU A 35 -10.25 -0.91 -16.38
CA GLU A 35 -8.86 -1.30 -16.28
C GLU A 35 -8.18 -1.50 -17.65
N ASN A 36 -7.39 -0.48 -18.00
CA ASN A 36 -6.14 -0.55 -18.76
C ASN A 36 -6.22 -0.90 -20.27
N SER A 37 -6.37 0.14 -21.11
CA SER A 37 -6.13 0.06 -22.56
C SER A 37 -4.65 0.22 -22.96
N SER A 38 -3.70 0.23 -22.00
CA SER A 38 -2.29 0.47 -22.33
C SER A 38 -1.65 -0.77 -22.96
N LYS A 39 -1.07 -0.58 -24.14
CA LYS A 39 -0.40 -1.65 -24.90
C LYS A 39 1.06 -1.90 -24.47
N ARG A 40 1.53 -1.20 -23.44
CA ARG A 40 2.97 -1.08 -23.12
C ARG A 40 3.46 -2.08 -22.09
N TYR A 41 2.58 -2.56 -21.20
CA TYR A 41 2.92 -3.54 -20.18
C TYR A 41 1.82 -4.59 -20.11
N THR A 42 2.20 -5.86 -20.24
CA THR A 42 1.26 -6.96 -20.01
C THR A 42 1.08 -7.16 -18.51
N THR A 43 -0.08 -7.65 -18.12
CA THR A 43 -0.42 -7.96 -16.72
C THR A 43 0.64 -8.83 -16.05
N GLU A 44 1.17 -9.83 -16.76
CA GLU A 44 2.20 -10.75 -16.26
C GLU A 44 3.53 -10.04 -15.95
N LYS A 45 3.88 -9.04 -16.76
CA LYS A 45 5.11 -8.25 -16.52
C LYS A 45 4.95 -7.37 -15.29
N VAL A 46 3.75 -6.81 -15.08
CA VAL A 46 3.46 -6.00 -13.89
C VAL A 46 3.43 -6.86 -12.63
N ALA A 47 2.73 -8.00 -12.66
CA ALA A 47 2.68 -8.95 -11.56
C ALA A 47 4.09 -9.37 -11.11
N ARG A 48 4.96 -9.76 -12.05
CA ARG A 48 6.35 -10.12 -11.73
C ARG A 48 7.14 -8.98 -11.09
N MET A 49 6.98 -7.75 -11.58
CA MET A 49 7.65 -6.60 -10.99
C MET A 49 7.16 -6.32 -9.56
N ILE A 50 5.87 -6.51 -9.30
CA ILE A 50 5.29 -6.37 -7.96
C ILE A 50 5.85 -7.45 -7.03
N GLU A 51 5.89 -8.70 -7.46
CA GLU A 51 6.46 -9.80 -6.67
C GLU A 51 7.93 -9.54 -6.31
N GLU A 52 8.77 -9.17 -7.27
CA GLU A 52 10.18 -8.82 -7.04
C GLU A 52 10.34 -7.65 -6.05
N LEU A 53 9.44 -6.66 -6.08
CA LEU A 53 9.47 -5.53 -5.15
C LEU A 53 8.96 -5.92 -3.75
N LYS A 54 7.95 -6.80 -3.65
CA LYS A 54 7.48 -7.35 -2.38
C LYS A 54 8.57 -8.15 -1.66
N GLU A 55 9.40 -8.89 -2.40
CA GLU A 55 10.54 -9.64 -1.84
C GLU A 55 11.55 -8.74 -1.11
N ILE A 56 11.72 -7.50 -1.57
CA ILE A 56 12.60 -6.51 -0.93
C ILE A 56 11.87 -5.59 0.06
N GLY A 57 10.62 -5.93 0.41
CA GLY A 57 9.86 -5.28 1.48
C GLY A 57 8.95 -4.13 1.05
N TRP A 58 8.73 -3.93 -0.26
CA TRP A 58 7.76 -2.92 -0.71
C TRP A 58 6.32 -3.34 -0.42
N ASN A 59 5.53 -2.38 0.05
CA ASN A 59 4.10 -2.57 0.29
C ASN A 59 3.28 -2.24 -0.97
N PHE A 60 2.30 -3.08 -1.29
CA PHE A 60 1.38 -2.87 -2.40
C PHE A 60 -0.06 -3.02 -1.94
N ASN A 61 -0.88 -2.03 -2.26
CA ASN A 61 -2.29 -1.96 -1.92
C ASN A 61 -3.12 -1.70 -3.17
N PHE A 62 -4.32 -2.28 -3.24
CA PHE A 62 -5.22 -2.11 -4.37
C PHE A 62 -6.62 -1.71 -3.88
N ILE A 63 -7.13 -0.58 -4.35
CA ILE A 63 -8.42 -0.02 -3.98
C ILE A 63 -9.28 0.04 -5.24
N GLY A 64 -10.45 -0.60 -5.21
CA GLY A 64 -11.36 -0.71 -6.35
C GLY A 64 -12.74 -0.14 -6.04
N ALA A 65 -13.27 0.70 -6.93
CA ALA A 65 -14.64 1.19 -6.86
C ALA A 65 -15.58 0.26 -7.63
N ASN A 66 -16.68 -0.18 -7.00
CA ASN A 66 -17.77 -0.91 -7.68
C ASN A 66 -17.34 -2.16 -8.49
N ILE A 67 -16.24 -2.83 -8.10
CA ILE A 67 -15.68 -3.99 -8.80
C ILE A 67 -15.34 -5.12 -7.83
N ASP A 68 -15.17 -6.33 -8.38
CA ASP A 68 -14.50 -7.43 -7.69
C ASP A 68 -13.00 -7.12 -7.55
N VAL A 69 -12.68 -6.38 -6.48
CA VAL A 69 -11.33 -5.87 -6.19
C VAL A 69 -10.35 -7.01 -5.96
N VAL A 70 -10.78 -8.09 -5.33
CA VAL A 70 -9.95 -9.26 -5.02
C VAL A 70 -9.54 -9.95 -6.31
N LYS A 71 -10.49 -10.26 -7.18
CA LYS A 71 -10.21 -10.91 -8.48
C LYS A 71 -9.33 -10.05 -9.38
N THR A 72 -9.47 -8.73 -9.29
CA THR A 72 -8.69 -7.79 -10.09
C THR A 72 -7.26 -7.69 -9.58
N ALA A 73 -7.08 -7.47 -8.27
CA ALA A 73 -5.78 -7.38 -7.62
C ALA A 73 -4.95 -8.67 -7.72
N GLN A 74 -5.60 -9.84 -7.72
CA GLN A 74 -4.94 -11.13 -7.93
C GLN A 74 -4.17 -11.21 -9.25
N ARG A 75 -4.62 -10.52 -10.29
CA ARG A 75 -3.92 -10.46 -11.58
C ARG A 75 -2.54 -9.79 -11.47
N TYR A 76 -2.35 -9.00 -10.42
CA TYR A 76 -1.14 -8.25 -10.13
C TYR A 76 -0.37 -8.77 -8.91
N CYS A 77 -0.79 -9.92 -8.34
CA CYS A 77 -0.22 -10.49 -7.11
C CYS A 77 -0.27 -9.53 -5.90
N ILE A 78 -1.33 -8.71 -5.82
CA ILE A 78 -1.57 -7.80 -4.69
C ILE A 78 -2.64 -8.40 -3.78
N ASP A 79 -2.29 -8.56 -2.50
CA ASP A 79 -3.15 -9.19 -1.49
C ASP A 79 -3.94 -8.15 -0.68
N ASN A 80 -3.34 -7.00 -0.39
CA ASN A 80 -3.98 -5.91 0.34
C ASN A 80 -5.01 -5.22 -0.56
N THR A 81 -6.29 -5.45 -0.30
CA THR A 81 -7.39 -4.91 -1.11
C THR A 81 -8.40 -4.12 -0.29
N LEU A 82 -9.00 -3.10 -0.89
CA LEU A 82 -10.13 -2.35 -0.33
C LEU A 82 -11.16 -2.07 -1.42
N GLU A 83 -12.39 -2.54 -1.22
CA GLU A 83 -13.52 -2.18 -2.09
C GLU A 83 -14.24 -0.96 -1.53
N PHE A 84 -14.71 -0.07 -2.40
CA PHE A 84 -15.59 1.03 -2.00
C PHE A 84 -16.69 1.29 -3.03
N GLN A 85 -17.72 2.00 -2.60
CA GLN A 85 -18.77 2.50 -3.49
C GLN A 85 -18.39 3.87 -4.02
N GLN A 86 -18.51 4.07 -5.34
CA GLN A 86 -18.18 5.35 -5.99
C GLN A 86 -19.30 6.40 -5.82
N ASP A 87 -19.60 6.72 -4.59
CA ASP A 87 -20.43 7.86 -4.19
C ASP A 87 -19.68 8.71 -3.15
N ASP A 88 -20.25 9.87 -2.80
CA ASP A 88 -19.58 10.83 -1.90
C ASP A 88 -19.28 10.20 -0.53
N ALA A 89 -20.21 9.42 0.01
CA ALA A 89 -20.06 8.79 1.33
C ALA A 89 -19.01 7.68 1.29
N GLY A 90 -19.06 6.80 0.28
CA GLY A 90 -18.11 5.72 0.08
C GLY A 90 -16.70 6.21 -0.22
N THR A 91 -16.56 7.34 -0.93
CA THR A 91 -15.26 7.98 -1.17
C THR A 91 -14.64 8.51 0.12
N VAL A 92 -15.44 9.17 0.96
CA VAL A 92 -14.98 9.66 2.27
C VAL A 92 -14.54 8.50 3.17
N GLU A 93 -15.37 7.46 3.27
CA GLU A 93 -15.07 6.27 4.08
C GLU A 93 -13.78 5.58 3.61
N MET A 94 -13.61 5.44 2.29
CA MET A 94 -12.41 4.86 1.69
C MET A 94 -11.14 5.63 2.09
N PHE A 95 -11.14 6.97 2.00
CA PHE A 95 -9.98 7.78 2.38
C PHE A 95 -9.70 7.75 3.89
N VAL A 96 -10.73 7.70 4.73
CA VAL A 96 -10.57 7.53 6.18
C VAL A 96 -9.91 6.19 6.49
N ARG A 97 -10.40 5.11 5.90
CA ARG A 97 -9.85 3.77 6.10
C ARG A 97 -8.43 3.64 5.55
N GLU A 98 -8.13 4.17 4.37
CA GLU A 98 -6.77 4.19 3.81
C GLU A 98 -5.82 4.95 4.73
N ARG A 99 -6.23 6.11 5.24
CA ARG A 99 -5.42 6.91 6.15
C ARG A 99 -5.10 6.16 7.44
N ASN A 100 -6.11 5.53 8.06
CA ASN A 100 -5.93 4.76 9.29
C ASN A 100 -5.02 3.56 9.08
N SER A 101 -5.23 2.83 7.98
CA SER A 101 -4.40 1.71 7.54
C SER A 101 -2.94 2.13 7.33
N ARG A 102 -2.74 3.29 6.69
CA ARG A 102 -1.41 3.87 6.45
C ARG A 102 -0.69 4.23 7.74
N MET A 103 -1.39 4.81 8.71
CA MET A 103 -0.80 5.13 10.02
C MET A 103 -0.35 3.85 10.74
N ARG A 104 -1.21 2.83 10.82
CA ARG A 104 -0.85 1.52 11.41
C ARG A 104 0.31 0.84 10.70
N TYR A 105 0.38 0.96 9.38
CA TYR A 105 1.53 0.47 8.61
C TYR A 105 2.81 1.20 9.01
N TYR A 106 2.80 2.53 9.11
CA TYR A 106 3.99 3.28 9.53
C TYR A 106 4.42 2.98 10.96
N ASP A 107 3.49 2.74 11.88
CA ASP A 107 3.81 2.31 13.25
C ASP A 107 4.56 0.96 13.24
N ARG A 108 4.04 -0.04 12.52
CA ARG A 108 4.71 -1.34 12.34
C ARG A 108 6.07 -1.21 11.67
N MET A 109 6.21 -0.30 10.70
CA MET A 109 7.49 -0.04 10.04
C MET A 109 8.52 0.62 10.97
N ASN A 110 8.07 1.49 11.88
CA ASN A 110 8.94 2.05 12.92
C ASN A 110 9.42 0.95 13.87
N GLU A 111 8.57 0.01 14.26
CA GLU A 111 8.97 -1.16 15.07
C GLU A 111 10.05 -1.99 14.37
N VAL A 112 9.94 -2.21 13.05
CA VAL A 112 10.99 -2.89 12.27
C VAL A 112 12.30 -2.10 12.32
N GLN A 113 12.23 -0.77 12.16
CA GLN A 113 13.40 0.09 12.20
C GLN A 113 14.07 0.07 13.58
N GLU A 114 13.31 0.14 14.67
CA GLU A 114 13.82 0.04 16.05
C GLU A 114 14.50 -1.31 16.29
N CYS A 115 13.86 -2.43 15.92
CA CYS A 115 14.46 -3.76 16.02
C CYS A 115 15.80 -3.87 15.26
N CYS A 116 15.87 -3.29 14.06
CA CYS A 116 17.09 -3.27 13.24
C CYS A 116 18.21 -2.41 13.86
N MET A 117 17.89 -1.39 14.64
CA MET A 117 18.86 -0.50 15.29
C MET A 117 19.42 -1.12 16.58
N GLU A 118 18.60 -1.85 17.34
CA GLU A 118 19.02 -2.52 18.58
C GLU A 118 19.88 -3.78 18.33
N THR A 119 19.72 -4.39 17.16
CA THR A 119 20.48 -5.57 16.74
C THR A 119 21.12 -5.33 15.37
N PRO A 120 22.29 -4.64 15.30
CA PRO A 120 22.98 -4.37 14.03
C PRO A 120 23.43 -5.62 13.26
N LEU A 121 23.27 -6.80 13.86
CA LEU A 121 23.58 -8.11 13.30
C LEU A 121 22.33 -8.94 12.98
N MET A 122 21.15 -8.32 12.82
CA MET A 122 19.97 -9.03 12.36
C MET A 122 20.20 -9.51 10.92
N CYS A 123 19.90 -10.78 10.64
CA CYS A 123 20.11 -11.30 9.29
C CYS A 123 19.07 -10.73 8.32
N ASP A 124 19.44 -10.60 7.03
CA ASP A 124 18.55 -10.06 6.00
C ASP A 124 17.20 -10.79 5.93
N VAL A 125 17.19 -12.09 6.24
CA VAL A 125 15.98 -12.93 6.26
C VAL A 125 15.03 -12.50 7.38
N ASP A 126 15.53 -12.21 8.58
CA ASP A 126 14.71 -11.76 9.71
C ASP A 126 14.12 -10.37 9.43
N ARG A 127 14.94 -9.47 8.87
CA ARG A 127 14.49 -8.13 8.45
C ARG A 127 13.39 -8.22 7.38
N GLN A 128 13.57 -9.03 6.35
CA GLN A 128 12.57 -9.24 5.30
C GLN A 128 11.27 -9.81 5.86
N ALA A 129 11.34 -10.78 6.78
CA ALA A 129 10.16 -11.33 7.44
C ALA A 129 9.38 -10.27 8.24
N MET A 130 10.09 -9.39 8.96
CA MET A 130 9.47 -8.27 9.67
C MET A 130 8.78 -7.27 8.72
N LEU A 131 9.44 -6.90 7.62
CA LEU A 131 8.88 -5.99 6.61
C LEU A 131 7.62 -6.56 5.94
N ARG A 132 7.64 -7.86 5.63
CA ARG A 132 6.47 -8.57 5.11
C ARG A 132 5.32 -8.54 6.11
N LYS A 133 5.60 -8.89 7.36
CA LYS A 133 4.60 -8.86 8.45
C LYS A 133 4.03 -7.45 8.68
N ALA A 134 4.84 -6.41 8.56
CA ALA A 134 4.39 -5.02 8.67
C ALA A 134 3.46 -4.61 7.51
N SER A 135 3.60 -5.23 6.35
CA SER A 135 2.78 -4.95 5.16
C SER A 135 1.51 -5.80 5.08
N ASP A 136 1.53 -7.01 5.64
CA ASP A 136 0.38 -7.92 5.66
C ASP A 136 -0.82 -7.27 6.37
N HIS A 137 -2.04 -7.65 5.99
CA HIS A 137 -3.28 -7.20 6.64
C HIS A 137 -3.41 -5.66 6.67
N TYR A 138 -2.95 -4.97 5.62
CA TYR A 138 -2.84 -3.50 5.61
C TYR A 138 -4.18 -2.81 5.92
N PHE A 139 -5.27 -3.26 5.29
CA PHE A 139 -6.61 -2.69 5.44
C PHE A 139 -7.44 -3.33 6.56
N ASP A 140 -6.90 -4.32 7.27
CA ASP A 140 -7.60 -4.92 8.37
C ASP A 140 -7.61 -3.92 9.52
N ASP A 141 -8.80 -3.65 10.05
CA ASP A 141 -8.89 -2.97 11.33
C ASP A 141 -8.44 -3.98 12.37
N GLU A 142 -7.29 -3.75 13.01
CA GLU A 142 -7.03 -4.43 14.27
C GLU A 142 -8.20 -4.07 15.18
N LEU A 143 -9.13 -5.00 15.38
CA LEU A 143 -10.20 -4.87 16.36
C LEU A 143 -9.57 -4.88 17.77
N LYS A 144 -8.93 -3.77 18.14
CA LYS A 144 -8.85 -3.37 19.54
C LYS A 144 -10.15 -2.64 19.81
N ASN A 145 -11.04 -3.31 20.55
CA ASN A 145 -12.39 -2.88 20.95
C ASN A 145 -12.44 -1.55 21.75
N GLU A 146 -11.41 -0.70 21.71
CA GLU A 146 -11.28 0.47 22.59
C GLU A 146 -11.34 1.83 21.86
N ASP A 147 -11.18 1.90 20.53
CA ASP A 147 -11.09 3.21 19.82
C ASP A 147 -12.41 3.74 19.24
N LEU A 148 -13.56 3.12 19.53
CA LEU A 148 -14.89 3.67 19.15
C LEU A 148 -15.38 4.80 20.06
N ARG A 149 -14.48 5.53 20.71
CA ARG A 149 -14.80 6.75 21.45
C ARG A 149 -13.80 7.81 21.09
N ASP A 150 -14.07 8.52 20.01
CA ASP A 150 -13.91 9.97 19.97
C ASP A 150 -14.54 10.48 18.66
N GLU A 151 -15.86 10.60 18.70
CA GLU A 151 -16.59 11.52 17.84
C GLU A 151 -16.11 12.94 18.13
N ASN A 152 -15.47 13.58 17.14
CA ASN A 152 -15.55 15.01 16.78
C ASN A 152 -14.22 15.48 16.15
N LEU A 153 -14.06 15.28 14.85
CA LEU A 153 -13.21 16.17 14.06
C LEU A 153 -14.07 16.93 13.05
N ASN A 154 -14.42 18.14 13.45
CA ASN A 154 -15.00 19.17 12.61
C ASN A 154 -13.99 19.49 11.48
N ILE A 155 -14.34 19.19 10.23
CA ILE A 155 -13.61 19.69 9.07
C ILE A 155 -14.55 20.66 8.34
N GLU A 156 -14.34 21.95 8.56
CA GLU A 156 -14.90 23.00 7.70
C GLU A 156 -14.20 22.92 6.33
N LEU A 157 -15.02 22.97 5.29
CA LEU A 157 -14.64 22.94 3.86
C LEU A 157 -13.90 24.20 3.41
#